data_AF-A0A2N5A774-F1
#
_entry.id   AF-A0A2N5A774-F1
#
_cell.length_a   1.000
_cell.length_b   1.000
_cell.length_c   1.000
_cell.angle_alpha   90.00
_cell.angle_beta   90.00
_cell.angle_gamma   90.00
#
_symmetry.space_group_name_H-M   'P 1'
#
loop_
_entity.id
_entity.type
_entity.pdbx_description
1 polymer ?
#
loop_
_entity_poly.entity_id
_entity_poly.type
_entity_poly.pdbx_seq_one_letter_code
_entity_poly.pdbx_strand_id
1 'polypeptide(L)'
;MSDTARQQAEREAAASRVMARADRLATLSETADALTRVYLSPEHLQANQLVGQWMQAAGMMVWQDSVGNICGRYEGQQEGAPAVLLGSHLDTVRNAGRYDGMLGVLAAIEVVQRLHQQGRRLAKAIEIVGFGDEEGTRFGITLLGSRGVTGTWPESWLSQCCLLYNL
;
A
#
# COMPACT_ATOMS: atom_id res chain seq x y z
N MET A 1 0.93 -17.03 -32.12
CA MET A 1 0.80 -17.48 -30.71
C MET A 1 -0.68 -17.44 -30.35
N SER A 2 -1.22 -18.43 -29.64
CA SER A 2 -2.63 -18.39 -29.21
C SER A 2 -2.83 -17.29 -28.16
N ASP A 3 -4.04 -16.73 -28.08
CA ASP A 3 -4.34 -15.64 -27.14
C ASP A 3 -4.15 -16.07 -25.67
N THR A 4 -4.35 -17.37 -25.39
CA THR A 4 -4.06 -17.99 -24.09
C THR A 4 -2.58 -17.94 -23.73
N ALA A 5 -1.68 -18.22 -24.67
CA ALA A 5 -0.24 -18.20 -24.42
C ALA A 5 0.26 -16.77 -24.13
N ARG A 6 -0.30 -15.77 -24.82
CA ARG A 6 -0.01 -14.35 -24.56
C ARG A 6 -0.50 -13.93 -23.18
N GLN A 7 -1.73 -14.27 -22.81
CA GLN A 7 -2.27 -13.96 -21.50
C GLN A 7 -1.50 -14.63 -20.35
N GLN A 8 -0.99 -15.85 -20.57
CA GLN A 8 -0.15 -16.53 -19.59
C GLN A 8 1.17 -15.80 -19.38
N ALA A 9 1.87 -15.44 -20.46
CA ALA A 9 3.12 -14.69 -20.38
C ALA A 9 2.95 -13.32 -19.70
N GLU A 10 1.84 -12.62 -19.97
CA GLU A 10 1.50 -11.36 -19.29
C GLU A 10 1.34 -11.55 -17.76
N ARG A 11 0.68 -12.63 -17.33
CA ARG A 11 0.46 -12.95 -15.91
C ARG A 11 1.78 -13.32 -15.22
N GLU A 12 2.62 -14.10 -15.86
CA GLU A 12 3.96 -14.45 -15.35
C GLU A 12 4.83 -13.21 -15.20
N ALA A 13 4.83 -12.32 -16.19
CA ALA A 13 5.57 -11.06 -16.11
C ALA A 13 5.04 -10.15 -14.98
N ALA A 14 3.72 -10.10 -14.76
CA ALA A 14 3.14 -9.38 -13.64
C ALA A 14 3.56 -9.98 -12.29
N ALA A 15 3.50 -11.31 -12.15
CA ALA A 15 3.95 -12.00 -10.95
C ALA A 15 5.43 -11.72 -10.66
N SER A 16 6.32 -11.82 -11.66
CA SER A 16 7.74 -11.50 -11.50
C SER A 16 7.98 -10.06 -11.04
N ARG A 17 7.21 -9.08 -11.55
CA ARG A 17 7.30 -7.69 -11.08
C ARG A 17 6.85 -7.53 -9.62
N VAL A 18 5.77 -8.20 -9.22
CA VAL A 18 5.32 -8.20 -7.81
C VAL A 18 6.41 -8.73 -6.90
N MET A 19 7.00 -9.89 -7.25
CA MET A 19 8.04 -10.50 -6.43
C MET A 19 9.28 -9.62 -6.34
N ALA A 20 9.73 -9.04 -7.46
CA ALA A 20 10.88 -8.12 -7.46
C ALA A 20 10.62 -6.85 -6.62
N ARG A 21 9.40 -6.32 -6.65
CA ARG A 21 9.00 -5.19 -5.80
C ARG A 21 8.93 -5.57 -4.32
N ALA A 22 8.44 -6.77 -4.00
CA ALA A 22 8.44 -7.29 -2.63
C ALA A 22 9.88 -7.42 -2.10
N ASP A 23 10.79 -7.98 -2.89
CA ASP A 23 12.20 -8.06 -2.53
C ASP A 23 12.81 -6.67 -2.33
N ARG A 24 12.46 -5.69 -3.19
CA ARG A 24 12.91 -4.31 -3.02
C ARG A 24 12.38 -3.67 -1.74
N LEU A 25 11.11 -3.86 -1.42
CA LEU A 25 10.53 -3.38 -0.16
C LEU A 25 11.14 -4.07 1.06
N ALA A 26 11.55 -5.34 0.95
CA ALA A 26 12.20 -6.05 2.04
C ALA A 26 13.57 -5.47 2.41
N THR A 27 14.23 -4.75 1.48
CA THR A 27 15.49 -4.04 1.76
C THR A 27 15.30 -2.76 2.59
N LEU A 28 14.07 -2.25 2.70
CA LEU A 28 13.75 -1.06 3.48
C LEU A 28 13.41 -1.48 4.91
N SER A 29 14.44 -1.77 5.69
CA SER A 29 14.30 -2.24 7.05
C SER A 29 15.24 -1.54 8.04
N GLU A 30 14.73 -1.35 9.25
CA GLU A 30 15.47 -0.85 10.42
C GLU A 30 16.55 -1.84 10.89
N THR A 31 16.40 -3.12 10.57
CA THR A 31 17.31 -4.20 10.97
C THR A 31 18.01 -4.77 9.74
N ALA A 32 19.33 -4.96 9.80
CA ALA A 32 20.12 -5.41 8.65
C ALA A 32 19.78 -6.86 8.23
N ASP A 33 19.53 -7.75 9.20
CA ASP A 33 19.38 -9.20 8.96
C ASP A 33 17.92 -9.69 9.01
N ALA A 34 16.96 -8.79 9.22
CA ALA A 34 15.56 -9.12 9.41
C ALA A 34 14.68 -8.01 8.84
N LEU A 35 13.45 -8.33 8.45
CA LEU A 35 12.48 -7.31 8.04
C LEU A 35 11.77 -6.74 9.27
N THR A 36 12.11 -5.50 9.58
CA THR A 36 11.47 -4.64 10.58
C THR A 36 11.26 -3.27 9.95
N ARG A 37 10.00 -2.86 9.83
CA ARG A 37 9.61 -1.54 9.34
C ARG A 37 8.38 -1.07 10.10
N VAL A 38 8.58 -0.42 11.23
CA VAL A 38 7.46 0.02 12.08
C VAL A 38 6.81 1.27 11.50
N TYR A 39 5.52 1.44 11.78
CA TYR A 39 4.75 2.59 11.33
C TYR A 39 5.42 3.92 11.70
N LEU A 40 5.46 4.88 10.76
CA LEU A 40 6.12 6.19 10.87
C LEU A 40 7.63 6.16 11.19
N SER A 41 8.34 5.06 10.91
CA SER A 41 9.80 5.07 10.85
C SER A 41 10.31 5.71 9.55
N PRO A 42 11.59 6.12 9.48
CA PRO A 42 12.21 6.55 8.23
C PRO A 42 12.07 5.52 7.10
N GLU A 43 12.11 4.23 7.44
CA GLU A 43 11.98 3.11 6.51
C GLU A 43 10.53 2.96 6.02
N HIS A 44 9.54 3.20 6.88
CA HIS A 44 8.14 3.27 6.48
C HIS A 44 7.89 4.43 5.52
N LEU A 45 8.47 5.61 5.78
CA LEU A 45 8.41 6.74 4.85
C LEU A 45 9.03 6.40 3.49
N GLN A 46 10.21 5.77 3.47
CA GLN A 46 10.87 5.33 2.23
C GLN A 46 10.02 4.30 1.48
N ALA A 47 9.39 3.37 2.18
CA ALA A 47 8.48 2.40 1.57
C ALA A 47 7.26 3.07 0.93
N ASN A 48 6.64 4.03 1.62
CA ASN A 48 5.53 4.82 1.09
C ASN A 48 5.94 5.61 -0.16
N GLN A 49 7.11 6.25 -0.14
CA GLN A 49 7.63 6.98 -1.29
C GLN A 49 7.85 6.06 -2.50
N LEU A 50 8.45 4.88 -2.27
CA LEU A 50 8.72 3.91 -3.33
C LEU A 50 7.43 3.32 -3.91
N VAL A 51 6.47 2.97 -3.06
CA VAL A 51 5.15 2.51 -3.48
C VAL A 51 4.41 3.59 -4.24
N GLY A 52 4.47 4.84 -3.77
CA GLY A 52 3.90 6.00 -4.45
C GLY A 52 4.46 6.19 -5.86
N GLN A 53 5.77 6.02 -6.05
CA GLN A 53 6.39 6.06 -7.39
C GLN A 53 5.85 4.95 -8.30
N TRP A 54 5.63 3.74 -7.79
CA TRP A 54 5.03 2.66 -8.57
C TRP A 54 3.57 2.91 -8.92
N MET A 55 2.78 3.48 -8.01
CA MET A 55 1.42 3.92 -8.28
C MET A 55 1.38 5.02 -9.36
N GLN A 56 2.26 6.02 -9.28
CA GLN A 56 2.40 7.06 -10.31
C GLN A 56 2.75 6.45 -11.67
N ALA A 57 3.71 5.52 -11.72
CA ALA A 57 4.07 4.81 -12.93
C ALA A 57 2.93 3.94 -13.51
N ALA A 58 1.99 3.51 -12.67
CA ALA A 58 0.76 2.84 -13.08
C ALA A 58 -0.35 3.81 -13.54
N GLY A 59 -0.05 5.11 -13.64
CA GLY A 59 -0.98 6.13 -14.12
C GLY A 59 -1.97 6.61 -13.06
N MET A 60 -1.64 6.46 -11.78
CA MET A 60 -2.47 6.93 -10.67
C MET A 60 -2.08 8.35 -10.23
N MET A 61 -3.07 9.11 -9.75
CA MET A 61 -2.81 10.27 -8.88
C MET A 61 -2.46 9.75 -7.49
N VAL A 62 -1.40 10.29 -6.86
CA VAL A 62 -0.87 9.76 -5.59
C VAL A 62 -0.75 10.86 -4.55
N TRP A 63 -1.14 10.54 -3.31
CA TRP A 63 -0.98 11.41 -2.15
C TRP A 63 -0.73 10.57 -0.90
N GLN A 64 -0.23 11.21 0.16
CA GLN A 64 -0.19 10.63 1.49
C GLN A 64 -1.23 11.34 2.35
N ASP A 65 -2.08 10.60 3.05
CA ASP A 65 -3.10 11.20 3.90
C ASP A 65 -2.53 11.71 5.24
N SER A 66 -3.38 12.37 6.04
CA SER A 66 -2.97 12.95 7.32
C SER A 66 -2.60 11.92 8.40
N VAL A 67 -2.96 10.65 8.21
CA VAL A 67 -2.55 9.53 9.08
C VAL A 67 -1.42 8.72 8.45
N GLY A 68 -0.76 9.26 7.43
CA GLY A 68 0.44 8.67 6.87
C GLY A 68 0.24 7.46 5.97
N ASN A 69 -0.99 7.12 5.56
CA ASN A 69 -1.23 6.10 4.55
C ASN A 69 -0.81 6.63 3.18
N ILE A 70 -0.17 5.78 2.37
CA ILE A 70 0.05 6.10 0.95
C ILE A 70 -1.18 5.69 0.14
N CYS A 71 -1.70 6.65 -0.63
CA CYS A 71 -2.93 6.51 -1.38
C CYS A 71 -2.68 6.77 -2.87
N GLY A 72 -3.28 5.96 -3.72
CA GLY A 72 -3.29 6.15 -5.16
C GLY A 72 -4.72 6.06 -5.69
N ARG A 73 -5.08 6.92 -6.63
CA ARG A 73 -6.37 6.88 -7.33
C ARG A 73 -6.18 6.77 -8.84
N TYR A 74 -6.78 5.74 -9.42
CA TYR A 74 -6.95 5.57 -10.85
C TYR A 74 -8.40 5.87 -11.20
N GLU A 75 -8.60 6.98 -11.92
CA GLU A 75 -9.95 7.47 -12.21
C GLU A 75 -10.82 6.48 -12.98
N GLY A 76 -12.13 6.66 -12.81
CA GLY A 76 -13.12 5.99 -13.65
C GLY A 76 -13.25 6.63 -15.03
N GLN A 77 -14.29 6.25 -15.77
CA GLN A 77 -14.69 6.90 -17.01
C GLN A 77 -15.19 8.33 -16.76
N GLN A 78 -15.72 8.59 -15.57
CA GLN A 78 -16.12 9.90 -15.09
C GLN A 78 -15.23 10.28 -13.91
N GLU A 79 -14.74 11.51 -13.93
CA GLU A 79 -14.00 12.08 -12.80
C GLU A 79 -14.90 12.11 -11.55
N GLY A 80 -14.34 11.73 -10.40
CA GLY A 80 -15.09 11.67 -9.16
C GLY A 80 -16.06 10.49 -9.03
N ALA A 81 -16.01 9.50 -9.94
CA ALA A 81 -16.79 8.28 -9.81
C ALA A 81 -16.49 7.56 -8.47
N PRO A 82 -17.47 6.84 -7.89
CA PRO A 82 -17.24 6.01 -6.71
C PRO A 82 -16.06 5.05 -6.92
N ALA A 83 -15.22 4.89 -5.89
CA ALA A 83 -14.06 4.02 -5.96
C ALA A 83 -14.34 2.60 -5.43
N VAL A 84 -13.65 1.63 -6.02
CA VAL A 84 -13.38 0.34 -5.37
C VAL A 84 -12.01 0.46 -4.72
N LEU A 85 -11.96 0.32 -3.39
CA LEU A 85 -10.72 0.38 -2.63
C LEU A 85 -10.06 -1.00 -2.61
N LEU A 86 -8.79 -1.03 -2.99
CA LEU A 86 -7.88 -2.17 -2.87
C LEU A 86 -6.76 -1.76 -1.92
N GLY A 87 -6.16 -2.69 -1.19
CA GLY A 87 -5.10 -2.32 -0.28
C GLY A 87 -4.73 -3.42 0.69
N SER A 88 -3.78 -3.08 1.54
CA SER A 88 -3.32 -3.85 2.71
C SER A 88 -2.38 -2.91 3.48
N HIS A 89 -1.40 -3.42 4.23
CA HIS A 89 -0.47 -2.60 4.99
C HIS A 89 0.95 -2.61 4.42
N LEU A 90 1.73 -1.59 4.79
CA LEU A 90 3.15 -1.47 4.44
C LEU A 90 4.06 -1.47 5.66
N ASP A 91 3.55 -1.24 6.87
CA ASP A 91 4.30 -1.53 8.09
C ASP A 91 4.45 -3.04 8.29
N THR A 92 5.45 -3.42 9.09
CA THR A 92 5.71 -4.82 9.43
C THR A 92 5.97 -4.95 10.92
N VAL A 93 5.70 -6.15 11.44
CA VAL A 93 6.25 -6.56 12.74
C VAL A 93 7.77 -6.72 12.68
N ARG A 94 8.40 -6.92 13.85
CA ARG A 94 9.83 -7.29 13.92
C ARG A 94 10.03 -8.68 13.35
N ASN A 95 11.07 -8.85 12.53
CA ASN A 95 11.40 -10.14 11.90
C ASN A 95 10.23 -10.72 11.07
N ALA A 96 9.54 -9.85 10.34
CA ALA A 96 8.40 -10.21 9.51
C ALA A 96 8.78 -11.00 8.25
N GLY A 97 7.79 -11.67 7.67
CA GLY A 97 7.89 -12.22 6.32
C GLY A 97 7.80 -11.12 5.25
N ARG A 98 8.50 -11.31 4.12
CA ARG A 98 8.57 -10.31 3.03
C ARG A 98 7.27 -10.12 2.22
N TYR A 99 6.21 -10.86 2.54
CA TYR A 99 4.95 -10.86 1.77
C TYR A 99 3.78 -10.33 2.56
N ASP A 100 3.87 -10.36 3.90
CA ASP A 100 2.76 -9.95 4.74
C ASP A 100 2.47 -8.46 4.55
N GLY A 101 1.19 -8.13 4.40
CA GLY A 101 0.70 -6.81 4.01
C GLY A 101 1.04 -6.39 2.59
N MET A 102 2.32 -6.14 2.32
CA MET A 102 2.78 -5.44 1.11
C MET A 102 2.41 -6.17 -0.18
N LEU A 103 2.27 -7.50 -0.16
CA LEU A 103 1.84 -8.26 -1.34
C LEU A 103 0.45 -7.83 -1.84
N GLY A 104 -0.48 -7.51 -0.94
CA GLY A 104 -1.81 -7.03 -1.31
C GLY A 104 -1.76 -5.69 -2.03
N VAL A 105 -0.95 -4.75 -1.53
CA VAL A 105 -0.74 -3.43 -2.16
C VAL A 105 -0.07 -3.59 -3.54
N LEU A 106 0.97 -4.43 -3.63
CA LEU A 106 1.69 -4.67 -4.88
C LEU A 106 0.81 -5.35 -5.94
N ALA A 107 -0.02 -6.31 -5.55
CA ALA A 107 -0.96 -6.96 -6.44
C ALA A 107 -2.01 -5.97 -6.97
N ALA A 108 -2.53 -5.09 -6.11
CA ALA A 108 -3.45 -4.04 -6.52
C ALA A 108 -2.81 -3.08 -7.55
N ILE A 109 -1.54 -2.72 -7.38
CA ILE A 109 -0.81 -1.88 -8.34
C ILE A 109 -0.72 -2.59 -9.69
N GLU A 110 -0.45 -3.90 -9.74
CA GLU A 110 -0.42 -4.62 -11.02
C GLU A 110 -1.79 -4.71 -11.71
N VAL A 111 -2.89 -4.76 -10.95
CA VAL A 111 -4.24 -4.67 -11.53
C VAL A 111 -4.41 -3.33 -12.25
N VAL A 112 -4.04 -2.22 -11.59
CA VAL A 112 -4.14 -0.88 -12.17
C VAL A 112 -3.17 -0.69 -13.33
N GLN A 113 -1.92 -1.15 -13.18
CA GLN A 113 -0.90 -1.14 -14.23
C GLN A 113 -1.42 -1.78 -15.52
N ARG A 114 -2.10 -2.94 -15.40
CA ARG A 114 -2.68 -3.62 -16.56
C ARG A 114 -3.79 -2.81 -17.21
N LEU A 115 -4.68 -2.21 -16.42
CA LEU A 115 -5.73 -1.32 -16.94
C LEU A 115 -5.13 -0.11 -17.66
N HIS A 116 -4.09 0.49 -17.06
CA HIS A 116 -3.40 1.64 -17.62
C HIS A 116 -2.71 1.30 -18.95
N GLN A 117 -1.99 0.18 -19.02
CA GLN A 117 -1.35 -0.31 -20.26
C GLN A 117 -2.35 -0.60 -21.38
N GLN A 118 -3.59 -0.97 -21.02
CA GLN A 118 -4.69 -1.18 -21.98
C GLN A 118 -5.43 0.11 -22.34
N GLY A 119 -5.06 1.25 -21.75
CA GLY A 119 -5.80 2.51 -21.88
C GLY A 119 -7.23 2.44 -21.34
N ARG A 120 -7.53 1.46 -20.47
CA ARG A 120 -8.90 1.13 -20.06
C ARG A 120 -9.26 1.83 -18.75
N ARG A 121 -10.34 2.61 -18.77
CA ARG A 121 -11.00 3.19 -17.60
C ARG A 121 -12.30 2.44 -17.31
N LEU A 122 -12.57 2.13 -16.04
CA LEU A 122 -13.78 1.42 -15.59
C LEU A 122 -14.88 2.42 -15.21
N ALA A 123 -16.12 1.97 -15.04
CA ALA A 123 -17.20 2.86 -14.58
C ALA A 123 -16.96 3.40 -13.16
N LYS A 124 -16.29 2.61 -12.31
CA LYS A 124 -15.83 3.01 -10.97
C LYS A 124 -14.33 3.32 -11.02
N ALA A 125 -13.89 4.26 -10.19
CA ALA A 125 -12.47 4.46 -9.95
C ALA A 125 -11.89 3.27 -9.16
N ILE A 126 -10.57 3.16 -9.15
CA ILE A 126 -9.85 2.24 -8.26
C ILE A 126 -8.98 3.09 -7.36
N GLU A 127 -9.11 2.88 -6.05
CA GLU A 127 -8.20 3.46 -5.07
C GLU A 127 -7.33 2.36 -4.48
N ILE A 128 -6.05 2.63 -4.31
CA ILE A 128 -5.12 1.75 -3.61
C ILE A 128 -4.65 2.47 -2.36
N VAL A 129 -4.77 1.79 -1.21
CA VAL A 129 -4.27 2.30 0.06
C VAL A 129 -3.25 1.32 0.64
N GLY A 130 -2.05 1.81 0.91
CA GLY A 130 -1.09 1.16 1.80
C GLY A 130 -1.30 1.71 3.21
N PHE A 131 -2.06 0.98 4.02
CA PHE A 131 -2.37 1.35 5.39
C PHE A 131 -1.11 1.33 6.27
N GLY A 132 -1.05 2.26 7.20
CA GLY A 132 -0.09 2.24 8.30
C GLY A 132 -0.71 1.73 9.61
N ASP A 133 0.12 1.04 10.40
CA ASP A 133 -0.18 0.48 11.73
C ASP A 133 -1.39 -0.46 11.73
N GLU A 134 -1.38 -1.39 10.80
CA GLU A 134 -2.33 -2.51 10.78
C GLU A 134 -1.98 -3.50 11.88
N GLU A 135 -0.68 -3.75 12.06
CA GLU A 135 -0.08 -4.71 13.00
C GLU A 135 -0.05 -4.22 14.46
N GLY A 136 -0.32 -2.92 14.70
CA GLY A 136 -0.42 -2.33 16.04
C GLY A 136 0.87 -2.36 16.86
N THR A 137 2.02 -2.56 16.22
CA THR A 137 3.30 -2.85 16.89
C THR A 137 3.95 -1.63 17.53
N ARG A 138 3.58 -0.41 17.12
CA ARG A 138 4.19 0.81 17.66
C ARG A 138 3.35 1.48 18.74
N PHE A 139 2.03 1.56 18.56
CA PHE A 139 1.14 2.26 19.50
C PHE A 139 0.26 1.32 20.33
N GLY A 140 0.41 -0.01 20.20
CA GLY A 140 -0.41 -0.99 20.92
C GLY A 140 -1.85 -1.05 20.43
N ILE A 141 -2.09 -0.55 19.22
CA ILE A 141 -3.40 -0.32 18.64
C ILE A 141 -3.38 -0.79 17.18
N THR A 142 -4.08 -1.88 16.88
CA THR A 142 -4.24 -2.41 15.51
C THR A 142 -5.24 -1.57 14.69
N LEU A 143 -5.07 -1.54 13.36
CA LEU A 143 -6.03 -1.00 12.38
C LEU A 143 -6.20 0.53 12.38
N LEU A 144 -5.18 1.30 12.78
CA LEU A 144 -5.26 2.77 12.80
C LEU A 144 -5.56 3.35 11.40
N GLY A 145 -4.86 2.88 10.36
CA GLY A 145 -5.07 3.35 8.99
C GLY A 145 -6.47 3.06 8.45
N SER A 146 -6.98 1.83 8.64
CA SER A 146 -8.29 1.44 8.11
C SER A 146 -9.46 2.05 8.89
N ARG A 147 -9.31 2.28 10.20
CA ARG A 147 -10.30 3.01 11.03
C ARG A 147 -10.34 4.51 10.74
N GLY A 148 -9.20 5.09 10.35
CA GLY A 148 -9.15 6.46 9.84
C GLY A 148 -9.99 6.62 8.56
N VAL A 149 -9.90 5.66 7.64
CA VAL A 149 -10.67 5.67 6.38
C VAL A 149 -12.17 5.40 6.59
N THR A 150 -12.55 4.59 7.57
CA THR A 150 -13.97 4.31 7.87
C THR A 150 -14.61 5.31 8.83
N GLY A 151 -13.85 6.28 9.36
CA GLY A 151 -14.34 7.30 10.29
C GLY A 151 -14.67 6.75 11.68
N THR A 152 -14.25 5.53 12.04
CA THR A 152 -14.51 4.90 13.33
C THR A 152 -13.35 5.16 14.31
N TRP A 153 -13.04 6.43 14.52
CA TRP A 153 -11.97 6.88 15.42
C TRP A 153 -12.44 6.92 16.88
N PRO A 154 -11.88 6.10 17.80
CA PRO A 154 -12.19 6.21 19.22
C PRO A 154 -11.52 7.46 19.80
N GLU A 155 -12.30 8.31 20.46
CA GLU A 155 -11.83 9.57 21.06
C GLU A 155 -10.72 9.35 22.11
N SER A 156 -10.67 8.15 22.72
CA SER A 156 -9.68 7.74 23.72
C SER A 156 -8.25 7.56 23.20
N TRP A 157 -8.03 7.49 21.89
CA TRP A 157 -6.69 7.29 21.31
C TRP A 157 -5.87 8.57 21.25
N LEU A 158 -6.52 9.74 21.14
CA LEU A 158 -5.84 11.04 21.26
C LEU A 158 -5.12 11.17 22.61
N SER A 159 -5.70 10.58 23.67
CA SER A 159 -5.11 10.55 25.00
C SER A 159 -3.88 9.62 25.12
N GLN A 160 -3.76 8.60 24.26
CA GLN A 160 -2.64 7.65 24.28
C GLN A 160 -1.45 8.14 23.42
N CYS A 161 -1.70 8.83 22.29
CA CYS A 161 -0.65 9.43 21.48
C CYS A 161 0.06 10.61 22.17
N CYS A 162 -0.65 11.37 23.03
CA CYS A 162 -0.07 12.51 23.76
C CYS A 162 0.83 12.10 24.94
N LEU A 163 0.77 10.87 25.45
CA LEU A 163 1.54 10.45 26.63
C LEU A 163 3.01 10.08 26.33
N LEU A 164 3.42 10.05 25.06
CA LEU A 164 4.82 9.76 24.67
C LEU A 164 5.64 11.02 24.30
N TYR A 165 5.07 12.22 24.41
CA TYR A 165 5.78 13.51 24.25
C TYR A 165 5.93 14.25 25.60
N ASN A 166 6.31 13.53 26.65
CA ASN A 166 6.75 14.13 27.91
C ASN A 166 7.97 13.37 28.49
N LEU A 167 9.01 13.22 27.66
CA LEU A 167 10.42 13.16 28.07
C LEU A 167 11.26 13.91 27.02
#